data_AF-A0A0R1FTS9-F1
#
_entry.id   AF-A0A0R1FTS9-F1
#
_cell.length_a   1.000
_cell.length_b   1.000
_cell.length_c   1.000
_cell.angle_alpha   90.00
_cell.angle_beta   90.00
_cell.angle_gamma   90.00
#
_symmetry.space_group_name_H-M   'P 1'
#
loop_
_entity.id
_entity.type
_entity.pdbx_description
1 polymer ?
#
loop_
_entity_poly.entity_id
_entity_poly.type
_entity_poly.pdbx_seq_one_letter_code
_entity_poly.pdbx_strand_id
1 'polypeptide(L)'
;MLIRILVLLATVVLFTIGRFLLTHTDKPFMMLHPENNQTLGKIVKFFGIVFCILAVFSAIAILIPNIFFVTTIMVISCIMLLVMELMLLTFLTK
;
A
#
# COMPACT_ATOMS: atom_id res chain seq x y z
N MET A 1 5.00 -0.77 -24.40
CA MET A 1 3.56 -0.77 -24.04
C MET A 1 3.27 -1.67 -22.84
N LEU A 2 3.80 -2.90 -22.79
CA LEU A 2 3.62 -3.83 -21.66
C LEU A 2 3.92 -3.21 -20.28
N ILE A 3 5.07 -2.55 -20.11
CA ILE A 3 5.46 -1.91 -18.84
C ILE A 3 4.42 -0.89 -18.37
N ARG A 4 3.86 -0.08 -19.27
CA ARG A 4 2.83 0.91 -18.89
C ARG A 4 1.55 0.26 -18.39
N ILE A 5 1.14 -0.86 -18.99
CA ILE A 5 -0.02 -1.64 -18.54
C ILE A 5 0.24 -2.24 -17.16
N LEU A 6 1.44 -2.80 -16.94
CA LEU A 6 1.83 -3.35 -15.65
C LEU A 6 1.88 -2.27 -14.55
N VAL A 7 2.43 -1.09 -14.86
CA VAL A 7 2.45 0.06 -13.94
C VAL A 7 1.04 0.57 -13.65
N LEU A 8 0.16 0.59 -14.66
CA LEU A 8 -1.26 0.94 -14.46
C LEU A 8 -1.95 -0.04 -13.50
N LEU A 9 -1.78 -1.35 -13.71
CA LEU A 9 -2.32 -2.38 -12.83
C LEU A 9 -1.75 -2.24 -11.41
N ALA A 10 -0.44 -2.05 -11.26
CA ALA A 10 0.19 -1.82 -9.97
C ALA A 10 -0.35 -0.57 -9.27
N THR A 11 -0.59 0.51 -10.03
CA THR A 11 -1.19 1.75 -9.51
C THR A 11 -2.58 1.51 -8.95
N VAL A 12 -3.42 0.76 -9.67
CA VAL A 12 -4.77 0.40 -9.23
C VAL A 12 -4.71 -0.45 -7.96
N VAL A 13 -3.82 -1.44 -7.91
CA VAL A 13 -3.64 -2.32 -6.74
C VAL A 13 -3.17 -1.53 -5.52
N LEU A 14 -2.16 -0.65 -5.67
CA LEU A 14 -1.68 0.19 -4.57
C LEU A 14 -2.79 1.11 -4.06
N PHE A 15 -3.57 1.70 -4.98
CA PHE A 15 -4.67 2.57 -4.60
C PHE A 15 -5.79 1.82 -3.88
N THR A 16 -6.17 0.62 -4.36
CA THR A 16 -7.21 -0.19 -3.71
C THR A 16 -6.78 -0.65 -2.33
N ILE A 17 -5.52 -1.11 -2.15
CA ILE A 17 -4.97 -1.49 -0.84
C ILE A 17 -4.93 -0.27 0.08
N GLY A 18 -4.38 0.85 -0.37
CA GLY A 18 -4.29 2.08 0.43
C GLY A 18 -5.66 2.55 0.90
N ARG A 19 -6.63 2.63 -0.03
CA ARG A 19 -8.01 2.99 0.30
C ARG A 19 -8.64 1.98 1.25
N PHE A 20 -8.44 0.69 1.03
CA PHE A 20 -8.97 -0.37 1.88
C PHE A 20 -8.49 -0.21 3.33
N LEU A 21 -7.18 -0.05 3.54
CA LEU A 21 -6.59 0.15 4.87
C LEU A 21 -7.12 1.42 5.54
N LEU A 22 -7.22 2.54 4.80
CA LEU A 22 -7.78 3.79 5.35
C LEU A 22 -9.24 3.61 5.78
N THR A 23 -10.04 2.85 5.03
CA THR A 23 -11.44 2.58 5.41
C THR A 23 -11.60 1.61 6.57
N HIS A 24 -10.58 0.79 6.85
CA HIS A 24 -10.56 -0.21 7.92
C HIS A 24 -9.60 0.19 9.05
N THR A 25 -9.34 1.48 9.23
CA THR A 25 -8.53 1.97 10.36
C THR A 25 -9.24 1.76 11.70
N ASP A 26 -10.57 1.84 11.72
CA ASP A 26 -11.41 1.72 12.92
C ASP A 26 -12.48 0.63 12.76
N LYS A 27 -12.25 -0.34 11.87
CA LYS A 27 -13.16 -1.46 11.60
C LYS A 27 -12.38 -2.76 11.53
N PRO A 28 -12.95 -3.88 12.01
CA PRO A 28 -12.32 -5.17 11.86
C PRO A 28 -12.23 -5.56 10.39
N PHE A 29 -11.13 -6.22 10.03
CA PHE A 29 -10.97 -6.84 8.72
C PHE A 29 -10.19 -8.15 8.83
N MET A 30 -10.64 -9.18 8.12
CA MET A 30 -10.12 -10.55 8.27
C MET A 30 -10.07 -11.02 9.73
N MET A 31 -8.89 -11.10 10.33
CA MET A 31 -8.63 -11.50 11.72
C MET A 31 -8.05 -10.34 12.56
N LEU A 32 -7.92 -9.16 11.96
CA LEU A 32 -7.34 -7.98 12.58
C LEU A 32 -8.46 -7.11 13.15
N HIS A 33 -8.25 -6.66 14.38
CA HIS A 33 -9.17 -5.79 15.13
C HIS A 33 -8.52 -4.44 15.47
N PRO A 34 -8.33 -3.55 14.49
CA PRO A 34 -7.76 -2.20 14.71
C PRO A 34 -8.50 -1.39 15.78
N GLU A 35 -9.80 -1.62 15.94
CA GLU A 35 -10.67 -0.98 16.93
C GLU A 35 -10.28 -1.31 18.38
N ASN A 36 -9.69 -2.49 18.61
CA ASN A 36 -9.30 -2.96 19.93
C ASN A 36 -7.83 -2.66 20.25
N ASN A 37 -7.03 -2.28 19.24
CA ASN A 37 -5.60 -2.04 19.39
C ASN A 37 -5.18 -0.76 18.66
N GLN A 38 -5.01 0.32 19.43
CA GLN A 38 -4.59 1.63 18.90
C GLN A 38 -3.29 1.58 18.09
N THR A 39 -2.36 0.67 18.41
CA THR A 39 -1.12 0.51 17.66
C THR A 39 -1.39 -0.07 16.28
N LEU A 40 -2.25 -1.09 16.20
CA LEU A 40 -2.66 -1.69 14.92
C LEU A 40 -3.41 -0.67 14.06
N GLY A 41 -4.35 0.10 14.63
CA GLY A 41 -5.06 1.16 13.92
C GLY A 41 -4.12 2.24 13.35
N LYS A 42 -3.11 2.68 14.13
CA LYS A 42 -2.09 3.62 13.66
C LYS A 42 -1.26 3.04 12.51
N ILE A 43 -0.87 1.76 12.59
CA ILE A 43 -0.10 1.07 11.56
C ILE A 43 -0.93 0.96 10.26
N VAL A 44 -2.18 0.50 10.37
CA VAL A 44 -3.11 0.37 9.23
C VAL A 44 -3.32 1.74 8.55
N LYS A 45 -3.53 2.79 9.34
CA LYS A 45 -3.65 4.16 8.82
C LYS A 45 -2.37 4.63 8.14
N PHE A 46 -1.21 4.41 8.75
CA PHE A 46 0.08 4.79 8.20
C PHE A 46 0.31 4.15 6.83
N PHE A 47 0.15 2.82 6.73
CA PHE A 47 0.29 2.11 5.46
C PHE A 47 -0.77 2.52 4.44
N GLY A 48 -2.01 2.76 4.87
CA GLY A 48 -3.06 3.30 4.01
C GLY A 48 -2.67 4.62 3.32
N ILE A 49 -2.13 5.57 4.10
CA ILE A 49 -1.63 6.85 3.58
C ILE A 49 -0.44 6.62 2.63
N VAL A 50 0.53 5.80 3.04
CA VAL A 50 1.74 5.50 2.25
C VAL A 50 1.37 4.91 0.89
N PHE A 51 0.47 3.93 0.84
CA PHE A 51 0.06 3.31 -0.42
C PHE A 51 -0.76 4.25 -1.32
N CYS A 52 -1.59 5.12 -0.75
CA CYS A 52 -2.25 6.17 -1.54
C CYS A 52 -1.23 7.13 -2.16
N ILE A 53 -0.20 7.55 -1.41
CA ILE A 53 0.87 8.41 -1.92
C ILE A 53 1.66 7.71 -3.03
N LEU A 54 2.04 6.44 -2.81
CA LEU A 54 2.76 5.64 -3.81
C LEU A 54 1.92 5.41 -5.07
N ALA A 55 0.60 5.22 -4.94
CA ALA A 55 -0.30 5.12 -6.09
C ALA A 55 -0.32 6.43 -6.90
N VAL A 56 -0.34 7.60 -6.24
CA VAL A 56 -0.25 8.89 -6.95
C VAL A 56 1.06 9.02 -7.71
N PHE A 57 2.21 8.70 -7.08
CA PHE A 57 3.50 8.72 -7.77
C PHE A 57 3.58 7.71 -8.91
N SER A 58 3.00 6.53 -8.72
CA SER A 58 2.93 5.49 -9.76
C SER A 58 2.06 5.95 -10.95
N ALA A 59 0.96 6.67 -10.70
CA ALA A 59 0.16 7.28 -11.76
C ALA A 59 0.95 8.33 -12.56
N ILE A 60 1.75 9.16 -11.87
CA ILE A 60 2.66 10.14 -12.52
C ILE A 60 3.69 9.40 -13.39
N ALA A 61 4.19 8.25 -12.93
CA ALA A 61 5.17 7.45 -13.65
C ALA A 61 4.64 6.89 -14.99
N ILE A 62 3.31 6.77 -15.15
CA ILE A 62 2.67 6.36 -16.41
C ILE A 62 2.79 7.47 -17.46
N LEU A 63 2.60 8.72 -17.03
CA LEU A 63 2.62 9.91 -17.91
C LEU A 63 4.06 10.32 -18.27
N ILE A 64 4.98 10.17 -17.32
CA ILE A 64 6.41 10.51 -17.48
C ILE A 64 7.24 9.23 -17.25
N PRO A 65 7.29 8.31 -18.24
CA PRO A 65 7.93 7.00 -18.07
C PRO A 65 9.46 7.11 -18.18
N ASN A 66 10.08 7.77 -17.20
CA ASN A 66 11.52 7.69 -16.97
C ASN A 66 11.82 6.35 -16.28
N ILE A 67 12.68 5.54 -16.90
CA ILE A 67 13.03 4.19 -16.42
C ILE A 67 13.51 4.20 -14.97
N PHE A 68 14.29 5.21 -14.56
CA PHE A 68 14.79 5.33 -13.19
C PHE A 68 13.64 5.63 -12.22
N PHE A 69 12.77 6.56 -12.58
CA PHE A 69 11.62 6.94 -11.75
C PHE A 69 10.64 5.77 -11.55
N VAL A 70 10.27 5.09 -12.64
CA VAL A 70 9.39 3.91 -12.60
C VAL A 70 10.00 2.83 -11.72
N THR A 71 11.29 2.51 -11.91
CA THR A 71 11.97 1.46 -11.16
C THR A 71 12.01 1.80 -9.67
N THR A 72 12.39 3.03 -9.30
CA THR A 72 12.44 3.46 -7.90
C THR A 72 11.08 3.37 -7.22
N ILE A 73 10.00 3.87 -7.85
CA ILE A 73 8.66 3.79 -7.29
C ILE A 73 8.20 2.33 -7.11
N MET A 74 8.48 1.47 -8.10
CA MET A 74 8.09 0.06 -8.03
C MET A 74 8.84 -0.69 -6.92
N VAL A 75 10.16 -0.47 -6.80
CA VAL A 75 10.97 -1.09 -5.75
C VAL A 75 10.50 -0.65 -4.36
N ILE A 76 10.27 0.65 -4.15
CA ILE A 76 9.76 1.18 -2.88
C ILE A 76 8.38 0.60 -2.57
N SER A 77 7.50 0.51 -3.56
CA SER A 77 6.16 -0.04 -3.37
C SER A 77 6.19 -1.50 -2.94
N CYS A 78 7.07 -2.30 -3.55
CA CYS A 78 7.24 -3.71 -3.18
C CYS A 78 7.79 -3.87 -1.75
N ILE A 79 8.80 -3.08 -1.38
CA ILE A 79 9.35 -3.08 -0.01
C ILE A 79 8.25 -2.71 1.00
N MET A 80 7.47 -1.66 0.72
CA MET A 80 6.41 -1.22 1.64
C MET A 80 5.29 -2.26 1.80
N LEU A 81 4.92 -2.98 0.73
CA LEU A 81 3.98 -4.10 0.81
C LEU A 81 4.49 -5.19 1.76
N LEU A 82 5.74 -5.59 1.58
CA LEU A 82 6.36 -6.63 2.42
C LEU A 82 6.47 -6.19 3.89
N VAL A 83 6.87 -4.94 4.14
CA VAL A 83 6.93 -4.40 5.51
C VAL A 83 5.53 -4.36 6.14
N MET A 84 4.49 -3.97 5.39
CA MET A 84 3.11 -4.01 5.88
C MET A 84 2.70 -5.43 6.29
N GLU A 85 2.90 -6.41 5.42
CA GLU A 85 2.54 -7.81 5.67
C GLU A 85 3.24 -8.36 6.92
N LEU A 86 4.55 -8.13 7.05
CA LEU A 86 5.32 -8.54 8.22
C LEU A 86 4.80 -7.88 9.50
N MET A 87 4.50 -6.57 9.45
CA MET A 87 3.97 -5.84 10.60
C MET A 87 2.60 -6.37 11.01
N LEU A 88 1.69 -6.61 10.05
CA LEU A 88 0.35 -7.13 10.34
C LEU A 88 0.39 -8.55 10.90
N LEU A 89 1.30 -9.42 10.43
CA LEU A 89 1.49 -10.77 10.96
C LEU A 89 1.81 -10.77 12.46
N THR A 90 2.55 -9.78 12.97
CA THR A 90 2.87 -9.68 14.40
C THR A 90 1.64 -9.52 15.31
N PHE A 91 0.51 -9.08 14.75
CA PHE A 91 -0.76 -8.92 15.48
C PHE A 91 -1.69 -10.13 15.31
N LEU A 92 -1.44 -11.01 14.35
CA LEU A 92 -2.23 -12.25 14.18
C LEU A 92 -1.77 -13.35 15.14
N THR A 93 -0.49 -13.37 15.50
CA THR A 93 0.10 -14.38 16.39
C THR A 93 -0.05 -14.04 17.88
N LYS A 94 -0.72 -12.94 18.22
CA LYS A 94 -1.03 -12.53 19.60
C LYS A 94 -2.51 -12.66 19.87
#